data_AF-A0A5P9JZX2-F1
#
_entry.id   AF-A0A5P9JZX2-F1
#
_cell.length_a   1.000
_cell.length_b   1.000
_cell.length_c   1.000
_cell.angle_alpha   90.00
_cell.angle_beta   90.00
_cell.angle_gamma   90.00
#
_symmetry.space_group_name_H-M   'P 1'
#
loop_
_entity.id
_entity.type
_entity.pdbx_description
1 polymer ?
#
loop_
_entity_poly.entity_id
_entity_poly.type
_entity_poly.pdbx_seq_one_letter_code
_entity_poly.pdbx_strand_id
1 'polypeptide(L)'
;MTVTKAGAVIEGLNITGPVIIEAPNVTLKNCKITFTGYWGVYIKPGVTGTIVQDNEINGTGTNNEGSHGILGTGTFLRNNIYNVENGITLNGGDTTIRDNYIHDLKASGAPHYDGIEVDGGISNVTIEHNTVLNDHTQTSAVMIDNYFGPVSNVKVDNNYLVGGGYTVYVDGQFNGGSISGVSVTNNYLEKGYYGYYLVRNNDATVSGNAQAPARRAPAVEKSLR
;
A
#
# COMPACT_ATOMS: atom_id res chain seq x y z
N MET A 1 3.64 6.73 19.90
CA MET A 1 4.96 7.34 20.21
C MET A 1 5.39 8.24 19.07
N THR A 2 6.20 9.26 19.36
CA THR A 2 6.75 10.18 18.34
C THR A 2 8.28 10.11 18.36
N VAL A 3 8.90 9.92 17.19
CA VAL A 3 10.34 9.80 17.01
C VAL A 3 10.87 11.09 16.39
N THR A 4 11.57 11.88 17.19
CA THR A 4 12.09 13.21 16.80
C THR A 4 13.61 13.26 16.71
N LYS A 5 14.31 12.16 16.97
CA LYS A 5 15.76 12.06 16.89
C LYS A 5 16.19 11.46 15.55
N ALA A 6 16.99 12.21 14.78
CA ALA A 6 17.57 11.70 13.54
C ALA A 6 18.47 10.48 13.81
N GLY A 7 18.43 9.49 12.92
CA GLY A 7 19.22 8.27 13.08
C GLY A 7 18.73 7.34 14.19
N ALA A 8 17.55 7.58 14.77
CA ALA A 8 17.02 6.71 15.81
C ALA A 8 16.74 5.31 15.28
N VAL A 9 17.08 4.30 16.07
CA VAL A 9 16.72 2.90 15.82
C VAL A 9 15.71 2.49 16.89
N ILE A 10 14.50 2.15 16.45
CA ILE A 10 13.44 1.61 17.29
C ILE A 10 13.34 0.11 16.98
N GLU A 11 13.67 -0.73 17.95
CA GLU A 11 13.81 -2.17 17.74
C GLU A 11 13.22 -3.02 18.86
N GLY A 12 12.56 -4.12 18.50
CA GLY A 12 12.18 -5.18 19.43
C GLY A 12 11.04 -4.84 20.39
N LEU A 13 10.25 -3.80 20.09
CA LEU A 13 9.23 -3.29 20.99
C LEU A 13 7.84 -3.85 20.64
N ASN A 14 7.01 -4.02 21.68
CA ASN A 14 5.56 -4.15 21.54
C ASN A 14 4.94 -2.78 21.80
N ILE A 15 4.41 -2.16 20.76
CA ILE A 15 3.91 -0.78 20.76
C ILE A 15 2.39 -0.79 20.64
N THR A 16 1.71 -0.12 21.57
CA THR A 16 0.27 0.16 21.48
C THR A 16 0.07 1.61 21.07
N GLY A 17 -0.66 1.82 19.97
CA GLY A 17 -0.89 3.12 19.35
C GLY A 17 0.09 3.43 18.20
N PRO A 18 -0.05 4.62 17.57
CA PRO A 18 0.69 4.98 16.37
C PRO A 18 2.18 5.20 16.65
N VAL A 19 3.03 4.95 15.65
CA VAL A 19 4.43 5.40 15.59
C VAL A 19 4.52 6.56 14.60
N ILE A 20 4.77 7.77 15.10
CA ILE A 20 4.91 8.98 14.28
C ILE A 20 6.41 9.28 14.14
N ILE A 21 6.90 9.39 12.92
CA ILE A 21 8.31 9.64 12.60
C ILE A 21 8.43 11.06 12.03
N GLU A 22 9.15 11.93 12.75
CA GLU A 22 9.34 13.35 12.43
C GLU A 22 10.80 13.70 12.14
N ALA A 23 11.71 12.72 12.20
CA ALA A 23 13.13 12.92 11.99
C ALA A 23 13.70 11.98 10.91
N PRO A 24 14.74 12.41 10.17
CA PRO A 24 15.30 11.63 9.08
C PRO A 24 16.13 10.45 9.57
N ASN A 25 16.35 9.48 8.67
CA ASN A 25 17.22 8.32 8.87
C ASN A 25 16.79 7.42 10.04
N VAL A 26 15.49 7.37 10.34
CA VAL A 26 14.95 6.51 11.40
C VAL A 26 14.81 5.07 10.89
N THR A 27 15.23 4.10 11.68
CA THR A 27 14.97 2.68 11.43
C THR A 27 13.97 2.14 12.46
N LEU A 28 12.84 1.63 12.01
CA LEU A 28 11.84 0.93 12.82
C LEU A 28 11.85 -0.55 12.43
N LYS A 29 12.30 -1.42 13.33
CA LYS A 29 12.48 -2.84 13.00
C LYS A 29 12.08 -3.81 14.10
N ASN A 30 11.70 -5.04 13.72
CA ASN A 30 11.40 -6.13 14.65
C ASN A 30 10.37 -5.73 15.74
N CYS A 31 9.45 -4.82 15.45
CA CYS A 31 8.42 -4.37 16.40
C CYS A 31 7.08 -5.04 16.12
N LYS A 32 6.25 -5.15 17.16
CA LYS A 32 4.81 -5.42 17.02
C LYS A 32 4.04 -4.15 17.33
N ILE A 33 3.24 -3.68 16.39
CA ILE A 33 2.50 -2.42 16.47
C ILE A 33 1.02 -2.75 16.41
N THR A 34 0.29 -2.46 17.48
CA THR A 34 -1.17 -2.59 17.52
C THR A 34 -1.78 -1.22 17.70
N PHE A 35 -2.62 -0.79 16.76
CA PHE A 35 -3.16 0.56 16.75
C PHE A 35 -4.64 0.58 16.40
N THR A 36 -5.30 1.64 16.84
CA THR A 36 -6.65 2.05 16.41
C THR A 36 -6.57 3.46 15.87
N GLY A 37 -7.53 3.86 15.03
CA GLY A 37 -7.49 5.15 14.34
C GLY A 37 -6.69 5.11 13.04
N TYR A 38 -6.19 6.26 12.62
CA TYR A 38 -5.92 6.51 11.20
C TYR A 38 -4.53 6.04 10.70
N TRP A 39 -3.54 5.82 11.58
CA TRP A 39 -2.19 5.36 11.17
C TRP A 39 -1.54 4.42 12.17
N GLY A 40 -0.90 3.36 11.68
CA GLY A 40 -0.01 2.50 12.45
C GLY A 40 1.40 3.09 12.52
N VAL A 41 2.00 3.33 11.36
CA VAL A 41 3.25 4.07 11.20
C VAL A 41 2.99 5.28 10.30
N TYR A 42 3.26 6.49 10.79
CA TYR A 42 3.13 7.71 10.01
C TYR A 42 4.47 8.42 9.89
N ILE A 43 4.97 8.53 8.66
CA ILE A 43 6.18 9.26 8.32
C ILE A 43 5.75 10.62 7.78
N LYS A 44 6.11 11.69 8.51
CA LYS A 44 5.71 13.05 8.15
C LYS A 44 6.25 13.44 6.76
N PRO A 45 5.48 14.23 5.97
CA PRO A 45 5.97 14.78 4.71
C PRO A 45 7.33 15.48 4.89
N GLY A 46 8.25 15.25 3.96
CA GLY A 46 9.60 15.80 3.98
C GLY A 46 10.63 15.03 4.81
N VAL A 47 10.21 14.02 5.59
CA VAL A 47 11.14 13.11 6.28
C VAL A 47 11.71 12.09 5.27
N THR A 48 13.03 11.93 5.26
CA THR A 48 13.74 11.04 4.33
C THR A 48 14.60 10.00 5.05
N GLY A 49 14.97 8.94 4.35
CA GLY A 49 15.86 7.89 4.86
C GLY A 49 15.22 6.96 5.89
N THR A 50 13.89 6.98 6.04
CA THR A 50 13.20 6.07 6.96
C THR A 50 13.21 4.65 6.42
N ILE A 51 13.54 3.69 7.28
CA ILE A 51 13.45 2.25 7.01
C ILE A 51 12.43 1.66 7.99
N VAL A 52 11.40 1.01 7.46
CA VAL A 52 10.41 0.24 8.24
C VAL A 52 10.54 -1.21 7.80
N GLN A 53 11.08 -2.07 8.66
CA GLN A 53 11.35 -3.45 8.26
C GLN A 53 11.05 -4.50 9.33
N ASP A 54 10.67 -5.71 8.91
CA ASP A 54 10.51 -6.86 9.81
C ASP A 54 9.50 -6.59 10.96
N ASN A 55 8.49 -5.74 10.73
CA ASN A 55 7.49 -5.41 11.74
C ASN A 55 6.18 -6.18 11.53
N GLU A 56 5.46 -6.41 12.62
CA GLU A 56 4.06 -6.81 12.61
C GLU A 56 3.19 -5.58 12.90
N ILE A 57 2.27 -5.24 12.00
CA ILE A 57 1.43 -4.04 12.06
C ILE A 57 -0.05 -4.44 11.97
N ASN A 58 -0.78 -4.21 13.07
CA ASN A 58 -2.16 -4.65 13.25
C ASN A 58 -3.07 -3.46 13.57
N GLY A 59 -3.99 -3.13 12.65
CA GLY A 59 -4.98 -2.05 12.82
C GLY A 59 -6.23 -2.44 13.61
N THR A 60 -6.29 -3.66 14.16
CA THR A 60 -7.39 -4.27 14.93
C THR A 60 -8.70 -4.50 14.18
N GLY A 61 -8.93 -3.83 13.04
CA GLY A 61 -10.12 -3.99 12.20
C GLY A 61 -11.39 -3.45 12.84
N THR A 62 -11.25 -2.62 13.89
CA THR A 62 -12.34 -1.99 14.62
C THR A 62 -11.99 -0.55 14.96
N ASN A 63 -12.92 0.38 14.74
CA ASN A 63 -12.72 1.82 14.97
C ASN A 63 -11.48 2.38 14.23
N ASN A 64 -11.30 1.96 12.98
CA ASN A 64 -10.13 2.20 12.14
C ASN A 64 -10.52 2.54 10.69
N GLU A 65 -11.66 3.20 10.51
CA GLU A 65 -12.08 3.73 9.22
C GLU A 65 -11.02 4.72 8.67
N GLY A 66 -10.67 4.56 7.41
CA GLY A 66 -9.60 5.29 6.70
C GLY A 66 -8.18 4.94 7.15
N SER A 67 -7.98 3.83 7.88
CA SER A 67 -6.69 3.53 8.49
C SER A 67 -5.61 3.09 7.51
N HIS A 68 -4.38 3.52 7.79
CA HIS A 68 -3.17 3.15 7.05
C HIS A 68 -2.23 2.34 7.94
N GLY A 69 -1.80 1.17 7.50
CA GLY A 69 -0.74 0.41 8.17
C GLY A 69 0.56 1.22 8.22
N ILE A 70 0.99 1.68 7.06
CA ILE A 70 2.07 2.66 6.89
C ILE A 70 1.56 3.80 6.00
N LEU A 71 1.60 5.04 6.48
CA LEU A 71 1.44 6.23 5.65
C LEU A 71 2.77 6.97 5.59
N GLY A 72 3.38 7.10 4.42
CA GLY A 72 4.71 7.71 4.36
C GLY A 72 5.53 7.43 3.11
N THR A 73 6.77 7.88 3.17
CA THR A 73 7.81 7.68 2.16
C THR A 73 9.03 7.00 2.81
N GLY A 74 9.67 6.06 2.13
CA GLY A 74 10.88 5.41 2.64
C GLY A 74 11.18 4.04 2.03
N THR A 75 11.85 3.19 2.82
CA THR A 75 12.14 1.80 2.45
C THR A 75 11.37 0.85 3.38
N PHE A 76 10.41 0.11 2.83
CA PHE A 76 9.50 -0.76 3.57
C PHE A 76 9.77 -2.22 3.20
N LEU A 77 10.31 -3.01 4.14
CA LEU A 77 10.83 -4.34 3.85
C LEU A 77 10.26 -5.41 4.78
N ARG A 78 9.71 -6.51 4.25
CA ARG A 78 9.34 -7.69 5.06
C ARG A 78 8.40 -7.39 6.24
N ASN A 79 7.54 -6.38 6.11
CA ASN A 79 6.51 -6.11 7.12
C ASN A 79 5.31 -7.02 6.90
N ASN A 80 4.68 -7.42 8.00
CA ASN A 80 3.41 -8.12 8.03
C ASN A 80 2.31 -7.14 8.45
N ILE A 81 1.39 -6.79 7.55
CA ILE A 81 0.40 -5.73 7.74
C ILE A 81 -1.00 -6.30 7.56
N TYR A 82 -1.87 -6.13 8.56
CA TYR A 82 -3.21 -6.70 8.54
C TYR A 82 -4.21 -5.94 9.43
N ASN A 83 -5.50 -6.24 9.25
CA ASN A 83 -6.61 -5.56 9.95
C ASN A 83 -6.59 -4.03 9.79
N VAL A 84 -6.23 -3.56 8.60
CA VAL A 84 -6.21 -2.13 8.21
C VAL A 84 -7.15 -1.92 7.03
N GLU A 85 -7.54 -0.68 6.76
CA GLU A 85 -8.19 -0.33 5.50
C GLU A 85 -7.16 -0.37 4.37
N ASN A 86 -6.09 0.41 4.52
CA ASN A 86 -5.01 0.50 3.56
C ASN A 86 -3.70 -0.04 4.14
N GLY A 87 -3.02 -0.90 3.37
CA GLY A 87 -1.77 -1.51 3.81
C GLY A 87 -0.63 -0.48 3.89
N ILE A 88 -0.25 0.06 2.74
CA ILE A 88 0.81 1.08 2.60
C ILE A 88 0.32 2.19 1.67
N THR A 89 0.26 3.41 2.17
CA THR A 89 -0.09 4.60 1.37
C THR A 89 1.09 5.55 1.30
N LEU A 90 1.40 6.00 0.09
CA LEU A 90 2.52 6.90 -0.15
C LEU A 90 2.11 8.37 -0.07
N ASN A 91 3.00 9.19 0.48
CA ASN A 91 2.84 10.65 0.53
C ASN A 91 4.03 11.39 -0.10
N GLY A 92 4.85 10.67 -0.87
CA GLY A 92 6.07 11.15 -1.52
C GLY A 92 6.75 10.04 -2.33
N GLY A 93 7.72 10.44 -3.14
CA GLY A 93 8.45 9.59 -4.07
C GLY A 93 9.63 8.83 -3.47
N ASP A 94 10.54 8.35 -4.33
CA ASP A 94 11.80 7.68 -3.94
C ASP A 94 11.60 6.56 -2.90
N THR A 95 10.60 5.72 -3.13
CA THR A 95 10.14 4.71 -2.18
C THR A 95 10.38 3.29 -2.69
N THR A 96 10.84 2.42 -1.80
CA THR A 96 10.98 0.97 -2.07
C THR A 96 10.06 0.19 -1.15
N ILE A 97 9.19 -0.62 -1.72
CA ILE A 97 8.26 -1.52 -1.03
C ILE A 97 8.57 -2.93 -1.49
N ARG A 98 9.24 -3.73 -0.64
CA ARG A 98 9.74 -5.04 -1.04
C ARG A 98 9.54 -6.13 0.01
N ASP A 99 9.20 -7.33 -0.45
CA ASP A 99 9.05 -8.53 0.40
C ASP A 99 7.97 -8.40 1.50
N ASN A 100 7.05 -7.43 1.44
CA ASN A 100 6.00 -7.26 2.45
C ASN A 100 4.84 -8.24 2.24
N TYR A 101 4.16 -8.57 3.34
CA TYR A 101 2.93 -9.35 3.34
C TYR A 101 1.78 -8.49 3.87
N ILE A 102 0.81 -8.21 3.00
CA ILE A 102 -0.37 -7.39 3.29
C ILE A 102 -1.60 -8.27 3.09
N HIS A 103 -2.37 -8.48 4.15
CA HIS A 103 -3.46 -9.45 4.14
C HIS A 103 -4.54 -9.13 5.17
N ASP A 104 -5.67 -9.85 5.11
CA ASP A 104 -6.80 -9.67 6.02
C ASP A 104 -7.15 -8.19 6.22
N LEU A 105 -7.26 -7.45 5.10
CA LEU A 105 -7.70 -6.07 5.12
C LEU A 105 -9.09 -6.01 5.76
N LYS A 106 -9.24 -5.13 6.74
CA LYS A 106 -10.44 -5.04 7.55
C LYS A 106 -10.49 -3.70 8.24
N ALA A 107 -11.59 -3.00 8.05
CA ALA A 107 -11.87 -1.75 8.74
C ALA A 107 -13.36 -1.60 9.04
N SER A 108 -13.66 -0.75 10.02
CA SER A 108 -15.02 -0.29 10.27
C SER A 108 -15.51 0.66 9.18
N GLY A 109 -16.83 0.83 9.03
CA GLY A 109 -17.42 1.83 8.14
C GLY A 109 -17.70 1.29 6.73
N ALA A 110 -17.51 2.13 5.72
CA ALA A 110 -17.60 1.79 4.30
C ALA A 110 -16.21 1.95 3.63
N PRO A 111 -15.25 1.08 3.97
CA PRO A 111 -13.85 1.25 3.62
C PRO A 111 -13.56 1.08 2.12
N HIS A 112 -12.52 1.78 1.67
CA HIS A 112 -11.90 1.57 0.37
C HIS A 112 -10.60 0.80 0.58
N TYR A 113 -10.65 -0.53 0.47
CA TYR A 113 -9.48 -1.35 0.76
C TYR A 113 -8.43 -1.29 -0.36
N ASP A 114 -7.26 -0.72 -0.08
CA ASP A 114 -6.11 -0.76 -0.97
C ASP A 114 -4.89 -1.39 -0.28
N GLY A 115 -4.29 -2.38 -0.93
CA GLY A 115 -3.07 -3.00 -0.39
C GLY A 115 -1.90 -2.03 -0.37
N ILE A 116 -1.60 -1.43 -1.53
CA ILE A 116 -0.59 -0.39 -1.72
C ILE A 116 -1.19 0.75 -2.55
N GLU A 117 -1.05 1.99 -2.10
CA GLU A 117 -1.69 3.16 -2.70
C GLU A 117 -0.67 4.23 -3.12
N VAL A 118 -0.78 4.67 -4.38
CA VAL A 118 -0.02 5.76 -5.02
C VAL A 118 -1.01 6.75 -5.64
N ASP A 119 -1.52 7.67 -4.82
CA ASP A 119 -2.67 8.54 -5.10
C ASP A 119 -2.30 9.90 -5.75
N GLY A 120 -1.30 9.90 -6.63
CA GLY A 120 -0.85 11.11 -7.32
C GLY A 120 0.30 11.89 -6.66
N GLY A 121 1.01 12.69 -7.46
CA GLY A 121 2.10 13.57 -7.00
C GLY A 121 3.39 12.83 -6.61
N ILE A 122 3.55 11.58 -7.06
CA ILE A 122 4.58 10.65 -6.59
C ILE A 122 5.43 10.17 -7.77
N SER A 123 6.73 10.02 -7.55
CA SER A 123 7.64 9.45 -8.54
C SER A 123 8.67 8.50 -7.95
N ASN A 124 9.30 7.69 -8.80
CA ASN A 124 10.40 6.79 -8.43
C ASN A 124 10.02 5.79 -7.34
N VAL A 125 9.04 4.93 -7.63
CA VAL A 125 8.54 3.92 -6.68
C VAL A 125 8.84 2.53 -7.21
N THR A 126 9.38 1.67 -6.34
CA THR A 126 9.55 0.23 -6.62
C THR A 126 8.68 -0.58 -5.68
N ILE A 127 7.74 -1.35 -6.24
CA ILE A 127 6.87 -2.31 -5.57
C ILE A 127 7.27 -3.69 -6.08
N GLU A 128 8.06 -4.43 -5.30
CA GLU A 128 8.68 -5.66 -5.77
C GLU A 128 8.51 -6.84 -4.80
N HIS A 129 8.19 -8.03 -5.30
CA HIS A 129 8.20 -9.26 -4.50
C HIS A 129 7.33 -9.21 -3.21
N ASN A 130 6.26 -8.43 -3.23
CA ASN A 130 5.28 -8.39 -2.14
C ASN A 130 4.19 -9.44 -2.37
N THR A 131 3.57 -9.87 -1.28
CA THR A 131 2.33 -10.66 -1.28
C THR A 131 1.21 -9.76 -0.77
N VAL A 132 0.24 -9.43 -1.62
CA VAL A 132 -0.86 -8.50 -1.28
C VAL A 132 -2.20 -9.15 -1.57
N LEU A 133 -2.98 -9.34 -0.52
CA LEU A 133 -4.24 -10.07 -0.54
C LEU A 133 -5.39 -9.13 -0.18
N ASN A 134 -6.12 -8.67 -1.20
CA ASN A 134 -7.37 -7.94 -1.01
C ASN A 134 -8.56 -8.84 -1.38
N ASP A 135 -9.16 -9.50 -0.39
CA ASP A 135 -10.28 -10.43 -0.62
C ASP A 135 -11.65 -9.73 -0.76
N HIS A 136 -11.68 -8.39 -0.86
CA HIS A 136 -12.89 -7.59 -1.07
C HIS A 136 -13.14 -7.32 -2.56
N THR A 137 -14.37 -6.90 -2.89
CA THR A 137 -14.73 -6.46 -4.25
C THR A 137 -14.26 -5.04 -4.58
N GLN A 138 -13.64 -4.36 -3.62
CA GLN A 138 -13.05 -3.02 -3.75
C GLN A 138 -11.77 -2.94 -2.90
N THR A 139 -10.85 -2.03 -3.15
CA THR A 139 -10.60 -1.41 -4.46
C THR A 139 -9.50 -2.19 -5.15
N SER A 140 -8.31 -2.36 -4.57
CA SER A 140 -7.20 -3.00 -5.28
C SER A 140 -6.18 -3.72 -4.37
N ALA A 141 -5.31 -4.52 -4.98
CA ALA A 141 -4.06 -4.91 -4.34
C ALA A 141 -2.99 -3.81 -4.52
N VAL A 142 -2.94 -3.18 -5.70
CA VAL A 142 -2.10 -2.01 -5.96
C VAL A 142 -2.90 -0.96 -6.72
N MET A 143 -2.97 0.24 -6.18
CA MET A 143 -3.60 1.40 -6.81
C MET A 143 -2.55 2.44 -7.17
N ILE A 144 -2.59 2.88 -8.42
CA ILE A 144 -1.80 3.99 -8.95
C ILE A 144 -2.77 4.89 -9.71
N ASP A 145 -2.90 6.13 -9.28
CA ASP A 145 -3.68 7.14 -10.00
C ASP A 145 -3.01 8.52 -9.96
N ASN A 146 -3.68 9.51 -10.52
CA ASN A 146 -3.20 10.88 -10.62
C ASN A 146 -4.09 11.88 -9.87
N TYR A 147 -4.73 11.48 -8.78
CA TYR A 147 -5.66 12.37 -8.06
C TYR A 147 -4.95 13.61 -7.50
N PHE A 148 -3.88 13.43 -6.71
CA PHE A 148 -3.14 14.53 -6.09
C PHE A 148 -1.97 15.08 -6.92
N GLY A 149 -1.79 14.63 -8.16
CA GLY A 149 -0.74 15.14 -9.03
C GLY A 149 -0.26 14.13 -10.07
N PRO A 150 0.73 14.49 -10.91
CA PRO A 150 1.31 13.55 -11.87
C PRO A 150 2.02 12.40 -11.16
N VAL A 151 2.02 11.22 -11.79
CA VAL A 151 2.79 10.05 -11.32
C VAL A 151 3.79 9.63 -12.39
N SER A 152 5.01 9.28 -11.96
CA SER A 152 6.01 8.80 -12.91
C SER A 152 6.98 7.76 -12.35
N ASN A 153 7.50 6.91 -13.22
CA ASN A 153 8.56 5.95 -12.87
C ASN A 153 8.17 5.04 -11.69
N VAL A 154 7.09 4.27 -11.87
CA VAL A 154 6.62 3.28 -10.89
C VAL A 154 6.82 1.88 -11.47
N LYS A 155 7.52 1.02 -10.72
CA LYS A 155 7.72 -0.39 -11.05
C LYS A 155 6.87 -1.25 -10.13
N VAL A 156 6.00 -2.07 -10.68
CA VAL A 156 5.24 -3.13 -9.99
C VAL A 156 5.69 -4.46 -10.55
N ASP A 157 6.63 -5.12 -9.88
CA ASP A 157 7.35 -6.26 -10.45
C ASP A 157 7.45 -7.48 -9.53
N ASN A 158 7.25 -8.68 -10.09
CA ASN A 158 7.44 -9.94 -9.38
C ASN A 158 6.64 -10.08 -8.06
N ASN A 159 5.46 -9.47 -7.98
CA ASN A 159 4.58 -9.57 -6.81
C ASN A 159 3.56 -10.71 -6.96
N TYR A 160 3.02 -11.20 -5.85
CA TYR A 160 1.81 -12.01 -5.80
C TYR A 160 0.65 -11.13 -5.32
N LEU A 161 -0.25 -10.76 -6.24
CA LEU A 161 -1.32 -9.80 -5.98
C LEU A 161 -2.68 -10.45 -6.23
N VAL A 162 -3.61 -10.26 -5.30
CA VAL A 162 -4.90 -10.96 -5.34
C VAL A 162 -6.06 -10.02 -5.05
N GLY A 163 -7.10 -10.15 -5.88
CA GLY A 163 -8.45 -9.66 -5.60
C GLY A 163 -8.63 -8.16 -5.82
N GLY A 164 -9.45 -7.51 -5.00
CA GLY A 164 -9.96 -6.16 -5.24
C GLY A 164 -11.04 -6.09 -6.34
N GLY A 165 -11.40 -4.87 -6.73
CA GLY A 165 -12.21 -4.58 -7.90
C GLY A 165 -11.47 -4.92 -9.19
N TYR A 166 -10.34 -4.25 -9.43
CA TYR A 166 -9.27 -4.76 -10.28
C TYR A 166 -8.04 -5.02 -9.41
N THR A 167 -7.29 -6.07 -9.72
CA THR A 167 -6.09 -6.41 -8.94
C THR A 167 -5.08 -5.28 -8.92
N VAL A 168 -4.86 -4.65 -10.08
CA VAL A 168 -3.97 -3.48 -10.24
C VAL A 168 -4.69 -2.35 -10.96
N TYR A 169 -4.62 -1.14 -10.42
CA TYR A 169 -5.06 0.07 -11.10
C TYR A 169 -3.84 0.89 -11.55
N VAL A 170 -3.89 1.36 -12.79
CA VAL A 170 -3.08 2.46 -13.31
C VAL A 170 -4.04 3.41 -14.01
N ASP A 171 -4.60 4.35 -13.26
CA ASP A 171 -5.81 5.07 -13.65
C ASP A 171 -5.58 6.58 -13.76
N GLY A 172 -5.38 7.07 -14.99
CA GLY A 172 -5.19 8.48 -15.29
C GLY A 172 -6.51 9.23 -15.50
N GLN A 173 -7.59 8.87 -14.81
CA GLN A 173 -8.89 9.51 -15.00
C GLN A 173 -8.98 10.92 -14.41
N PHE A 174 -8.12 11.27 -13.45
CA PHE A 174 -8.19 12.53 -12.73
C PHE A 174 -7.44 13.64 -13.44
N ASN A 175 -7.63 14.88 -12.97
CA ASN A 175 -7.06 16.08 -13.58
C ASN A 175 -5.69 16.46 -12.98
N GLY A 176 -5.07 15.61 -12.16
CA GLY A 176 -3.82 15.95 -11.45
C GLY A 176 -2.56 15.91 -12.31
N GLY A 177 -2.63 15.41 -13.55
CA GLY A 177 -1.48 15.39 -14.48
C GLY A 177 -1.28 14.02 -15.13
N SER A 178 -0.22 13.85 -15.90
CA SER A 178 0.05 12.58 -16.59
C SER A 178 0.52 11.48 -15.62
N ILE A 179 0.13 10.23 -15.91
CA ILE A 179 0.82 9.03 -15.42
C ILE A 179 1.77 8.55 -16.54
N SER A 180 3.05 8.36 -16.25
CA SER A 180 4.05 7.98 -17.27
C SER A 180 5.14 7.06 -16.72
N GLY A 181 5.73 6.21 -17.57
CA GLY A 181 6.83 5.34 -17.14
C GLY A 181 6.43 4.35 -16.04
N VAL A 182 5.17 3.92 -16.03
CA VAL A 182 4.69 2.86 -15.13
C VAL A 182 4.88 1.49 -15.79
N SER A 183 5.37 0.51 -15.04
CA SER A 183 5.52 -0.87 -15.50
C SER A 183 4.89 -1.83 -14.50
N VAL A 184 4.09 -2.76 -15.01
CA VAL A 184 3.45 -3.85 -14.25
C VAL A 184 3.90 -5.17 -14.87
N THR A 185 4.95 -5.76 -14.31
CA THR A 185 5.68 -6.85 -14.95
C THR A 185 5.89 -8.08 -14.07
N ASN A 186 5.90 -9.28 -14.66
CA ASN A 186 6.30 -10.52 -13.99
C ASN A 186 5.54 -10.86 -12.70
N ASN A 187 4.37 -10.26 -12.47
CA ASN A 187 3.55 -10.53 -11.30
C ASN A 187 2.73 -11.80 -11.50
N TYR A 188 2.42 -12.48 -10.41
CA TYR A 188 1.34 -13.46 -10.37
C TYR A 188 0.08 -12.77 -9.86
N LEU A 189 -0.97 -12.75 -10.68
CA LEU A 189 -2.23 -12.10 -10.36
C LEU A 189 -3.37 -13.08 -10.27
N GLU A 190 -4.17 -12.93 -9.23
CA GLU A 190 -5.51 -13.50 -9.21
C GLU A 190 -6.54 -12.43 -9.48
N LYS A 191 -7.54 -12.79 -10.29
CA LYS A 191 -8.53 -11.86 -10.82
C LYS A 191 -9.32 -11.17 -9.71
N GLY A 192 -9.39 -9.84 -9.75
CA GLY A 192 -10.37 -9.05 -9.01
C GLY A 192 -11.79 -9.23 -9.56
N TYR A 193 -12.76 -8.56 -8.93
CA TYR A 193 -14.18 -8.65 -9.28
C TYR A 193 -14.46 -8.28 -10.75
N TYR A 194 -13.87 -7.19 -11.24
CA TYR A 194 -13.99 -6.72 -12.62
C TYR A 194 -12.89 -7.28 -13.53
N GLY A 195 -11.67 -7.45 -13.02
CA GLY A 195 -10.55 -7.93 -13.83
C GLY A 195 -9.20 -7.92 -13.11
N TYR A 196 -8.13 -8.18 -13.87
CA TYR A 196 -6.77 -8.15 -13.36
C TYR A 196 -6.19 -6.73 -13.30
N TYR A 197 -6.51 -5.90 -14.30
CA TYR A 197 -5.98 -4.55 -14.42
C TYR A 197 -7.06 -3.58 -14.88
N LEU A 198 -6.97 -2.34 -14.40
CA LEU A 198 -7.52 -1.18 -15.08
C LEU A 198 -6.36 -0.28 -15.51
N VAL A 199 -6.11 -0.16 -16.82
CA VAL A 199 -5.14 0.80 -17.38
C VAL A 199 -5.91 1.79 -18.23
N ARG A 200 -5.91 3.07 -17.83
CA ARG A 200 -6.71 4.12 -18.47
C ARG A 200 -5.95 5.44 -18.54
N ASN A 201 -6.01 6.10 -19.70
CA ASN A 201 -5.41 7.42 -19.95
C ASN A 201 -3.90 7.51 -19.65
N ASN A 202 -3.16 6.42 -19.87
CA ASN A 202 -1.71 6.37 -19.72
C ASN A 202 -1.12 5.27 -20.61
N ASP A 203 0.21 5.19 -20.66
CA ASP A 203 0.99 4.27 -21.48
C ASP A 203 1.72 3.19 -20.67
N ALA A 204 1.16 2.80 -19.51
CA ALA A 204 1.78 1.80 -18.66
C ALA A 204 2.06 0.49 -19.40
N THR A 205 3.27 -0.03 -19.21
CA THR A 205 3.68 -1.30 -19.80
C THR A 205 3.20 -2.45 -18.93
N VAL A 206 2.38 -3.34 -19.49
CA VAL A 206 1.90 -4.55 -18.81
C VAL A 206 2.40 -5.78 -19.57
N SER A 207 3.28 -6.58 -18.99
CA SER A 207 3.88 -7.75 -19.67
C SER A 207 4.41 -8.79 -18.70
N GLY A 208 4.60 -10.03 -19.14
CA GLY A 208 5.21 -11.10 -18.33
C GLY A 208 4.40 -11.60 -17.12
N ASN A 209 3.23 -11.02 -16.85
CA ASN A 209 2.41 -11.40 -15.70
C ASN A 209 1.69 -12.75 -15.92
N ALA A 210 1.76 -13.63 -14.93
CA ALA A 210 0.93 -14.83 -14.85
C ALA A 210 -0.45 -14.48 -14.26
N GLN A 211 -1.51 -15.04 -14.82
CA GLN A 211 -2.89 -14.72 -14.43
C GLN A 211 -3.65 -16.00 -14.08
N ALA A 212 -4.36 -15.97 -12.96
CA ALA A 212 -5.19 -17.05 -12.48
C ALA A 212 -6.61 -16.56 -12.12
N PRO A 213 -7.64 -17.41 -12.28
CA PRO A 213 -8.98 -17.06 -11.82
C PRO A 213 -9.00 -16.75 -10.32
N ALA A 214 -10.03 -16.03 -9.86
CA ALA A 214 -10.19 -15.72 -8.45
C ALA A 214 -10.27 -17.01 -7.61
N ARG A 215 -9.41 -17.14 -6.58
CA ARG A 215 -9.39 -18.29 -5.66
C ARG A 215 -10.69 -18.48 -4.85
N ARG A 216 -11.46 -17.42 -4.64
CA ARG A 216 -12.72 -17.41 -3.88
C ARG A 216 -13.71 -16.49 -4.56
N ALA A 217 -14.99 -16.81 -4.51
CA ALA A 217 -16.03 -15.86 -4.87
C ALA A 217 -15.86 -14.64 -3.94
N PRO A 218 -15.65 -13.43 -4.48
CA PRO A 218 -15.44 -12.28 -3.63
C PRO A 218 -16.70 -12.04 -2.79
N ALA A 219 -16.52 -11.67 -1.52
CA ALA A 219 -17.64 -11.36 -0.67
C ALA A 219 -18.42 -10.21 -1.32
N VAL A 220 -19.65 -10.45 -1.76
CA VAL A 220 -20.50 -9.41 -2.34
C VAL A 220 -20.84 -8.43 -1.22
N GLU A 221 -20.06 -7.37 -1.10
CA GLU A 221 -20.41 -6.25 -0.25
C GLU A 221 -21.58 -5.53 -0.91
N LYS A 222 -22.69 -5.39 -0.19
CA LYS A 222 -23.81 -4.57 -0.64
C LYS A 222 -23.29 -3.14 -0.74
N SER A 223 -23.01 -2.66 -1.95
CA SER A 223 -22.73 -1.25 -2.16
C SER A 223 -23.93 -0.44 -1.66
N LEU A 224 -23.72 0.34 -0.61
CA LEU A 224 -24.59 1.45 -0.30
C LEU A 224 -24.10 2.58 -1.23
N ARG A 225 -24.93 2.83 -2.23
CA ARG A 225 -24.74 3.88 -3.25
C ARG A 225 -24.45 5.24 -2.64
#